data_AF-A0A9N9HCX1-F1
#
_entry.id   AF-A0A9N9HCX1-F1
#
_cell.length_a   1.000
_cell.length_b   1.000
_cell.length_c   1.000
_cell.angle_alpha   90.00
_cell.angle_beta   90.00
_cell.angle_gamma   90.00
#
_symmetry.space_group_name_H-M   'P 1'
#
loop_
_entity.id
_entity.type
_entity.pdbx_description
1 polymer ?
#
loop_
_entity_poly.entity_id
_entity_poly.type
_entity_poly.pdbx_seq_one_letter_code
_entity_poly.pdbx_strand_id
1 'polypeptide(L)'
;MANSVYGETGYLFFPFYRKTIASSVTAFSRETIKKVITFLESKQCNIIYSDTNSVFFTIPETHFSEIDSLYSHNKQLHYSESIKKSIEFTKQITPVVNSFIEQETGLLFITMAYKKVLHPSLFLHKKQY
;
A
#
# COMPACT_ATOMS: atom_id res chain seq x y z
N MET A 1 -11.57 -9.85 17.36
CA MET A 1 -11.24 -11.18 17.93
C MET A 1 -9.90 -11.68 17.40
N ALA A 2 -9.69 -11.88 16.09
CA ALA A 2 -8.40 -12.37 15.55
C ALA A 2 -7.17 -11.51 15.93
N ASN A 3 -7.23 -10.19 15.74
CA ASN A 3 -6.11 -9.29 16.09
C ASN A 3 -5.79 -9.28 17.59
N SER A 4 -6.79 -9.53 18.44
CA SER A 4 -6.61 -9.59 19.89
C SER A 4 -5.73 -10.78 20.28
N VAL A 5 -5.88 -11.94 19.62
CA VAL A 5 -5.06 -13.14 19.90
C VAL A 5 -3.57 -12.81 19.79
N TYR A 6 -3.17 -12.14 18.71
CA TYR A 6 -1.80 -11.68 18.53
C TYR A 6 -1.38 -10.67 19.63
N GLY A 7 -2.25 -9.69 19.93
CA GLY A 7 -1.98 -8.68 20.96
C GLY A 7 -1.77 -9.27 22.36
N GLU A 8 -2.58 -10.25 22.75
CA GLU A 8 -2.50 -10.93 24.04
C GLU A 8 -1.16 -11.66 24.23
N THR A 9 -0.55 -12.20 23.17
CA THR A 9 0.80 -12.80 23.29
C THR A 9 1.87 -11.80 23.72
N GLY A 10 1.63 -10.50 23.50
CA GLY A 10 2.49 -9.40 23.97
C GLY A 10 2.11 -8.85 25.35
N TYR A 11 1.00 -9.29 25.95
CA TYR A 11 0.52 -8.80 27.24
C TYR A 11 1.07 -9.65 28.39
N LEU A 12 1.79 -9.01 29.32
CA LEU A 12 2.55 -9.69 30.38
C LEU A 12 1.69 -10.60 31.26
N PHE A 13 0.43 -10.24 31.51
CA PHE A 13 -0.47 -10.98 32.39
C PHE A 13 -1.33 -12.02 31.67
N PHE A 14 -1.15 -12.20 30.36
CA PHE A 14 -1.82 -13.25 29.60
C PHE A 14 -1.18 -14.62 29.89
N PRO A 15 -1.96 -15.69 30.16
CA PRO A 15 -1.41 -17.02 30.46
C PRO A 15 -0.45 -17.58 29.40
N PHE A 16 -0.61 -17.17 28.13
CA PHE A 16 0.28 -17.57 27.03
C PHE A 16 1.21 -16.44 26.58
N TYR A 17 1.68 -15.59 27.51
CA TYR A 17 2.62 -14.51 27.22
C TYR A 17 3.92 -15.01 26.55
N ARG A 18 4.19 -14.47 25.36
CA ARG A 18 5.35 -14.75 24.53
C ARG A 18 5.70 -13.51 23.68
N LYS A 19 6.45 -12.58 24.28
CA LYS A 19 6.92 -11.35 23.60
C LYS A 19 7.63 -11.60 22.27
N THR A 20 8.32 -12.74 22.14
CA THR A 20 9.00 -13.13 20.89
C THR A 20 8.00 -13.32 19.75
N ILE A 21 6.85 -13.95 19.99
CA ILE A 21 5.79 -14.11 18.97
C ILE A 21 5.29 -12.74 18.54
N ALA A 22 4.95 -11.88 19.51
CA ALA A 22 4.49 -10.53 19.25
C ALA A 22 5.50 -9.74 18.37
N SER A 23 6.78 -9.77 18.78
CA SER A 23 7.85 -9.05 18.10
C SER A 23 8.12 -9.60 16.70
N SER A 24 8.11 -10.92 16.51
CA SER A 24 8.37 -11.56 15.21
C SER A 24 7.30 -11.24 14.17
N VAL A 25 6.02 -11.24 14.53
CA VAL A 25 4.95 -10.83 13.58
C VAL A 25 5.12 -9.36 13.20
N THR A 26 5.40 -8.47 14.16
CA THR A 26 5.66 -7.05 13.86
C THR A 26 6.86 -6.88 12.93
N ALA A 27 7.95 -7.61 13.19
CA ALA A 27 9.16 -7.56 12.36
C ALA A 27 8.85 -8.04 10.93
N PHE A 28 8.18 -9.18 10.81
CA PHE A 28 7.77 -9.75 9.53
C PHE A 28 6.89 -8.79 8.73
N SER A 29 5.83 -8.23 9.33
CA SER A 29 4.96 -7.27 8.63
C SER A 29 5.72 -6.02 8.15
N ARG A 30 6.63 -5.48 8.98
CA ARG A 30 7.45 -4.32 8.60
C ARG A 30 8.40 -4.64 7.46
N GLU A 31 9.03 -5.80 7.48
CA GLU A 31 9.92 -6.23 6.40
C GLU A 31 9.16 -6.42 5.09
N THR A 32 8.01 -7.10 5.13
CA THR A 32 7.16 -7.30 3.95
C THR A 32 6.74 -5.97 3.32
N ILE A 33 6.28 -4.99 4.12
CA ILE A 33 5.90 -3.67 3.59
C ILE A 33 7.09 -2.95 2.97
N LYS A 34 8.28 -3.00 3.59
CA LYS A 34 9.49 -2.41 3.01
C LYS A 34 9.84 -3.02 1.65
N LYS A 35 9.78 -4.34 1.53
CA LYS A 35 10.03 -5.04 0.26
C LYS A 35 9.01 -4.64 -0.81
N VAL A 36 7.73 -4.53 -0.45
CA VAL A 36 6.67 -4.06 -1.37
C VAL A 36 6.93 -2.62 -1.83
N ILE A 37 7.36 -1.73 -0.94
CA ILE A 37 7.72 -0.34 -1.28
C ILE A 37 8.84 -0.33 -2.32
N THR A 38 9.94 -1.04 -2.06
CA THR A 38 11.07 -1.13 -3.00
C THR A 38 10.66 -1.75 -4.35
N PHE A 39 9.77 -2.75 -4.33
CA PHE A 39 9.22 -3.33 -5.54
C PHE A 39 8.41 -2.32 -6.35
N LEU A 40 7.55 -1.53 -5.71
CA LEU A 40 6.78 -0.48 -6.37
C LEU A 40 7.66 0.64 -6.93
N GLU A 41 8.70 1.04 -6.20
CA GLU A 41 9.71 1.99 -6.69
C GLU A 41 10.43 1.47 -7.94
N SER A 42 10.75 0.17 -8.00
CA SER A 42 11.33 -0.46 -9.20
C SER A 42 10.41 -0.43 -10.42
N LYS A 43 9.09 -0.25 -10.20
CA LYS A 43 8.06 -0.07 -11.23
C LYS A 43 7.78 1.40 -11.53
N GLN A 44 8.67 2.31 -11.12
CA GLN A 44 8.56 3.76 -11.30
C GLN A 44 7.34 4.39 -10.60
N CYS A 45 6.73 3.67 -9.66
CA CYS A 45 5.69 4.25 -8.80
C CYS A 45 6.37 5.10 -7.73
N ASN A 46 5.87 6.30 -7.49
CA ASN A 46 6.40 7.17 -6.46
C ASN A 46 5.62 6.99 -5.15
N ILE A 47 6.31 6.66 -4.06
CA ILE A 47 5.69 6.35 -2.78
C ILE A 47 5.48 7.65 -1.99
N ILE A 48 4.22 7.98 -1.70
CA ILE A 48 3.87 9.20 -0.95
C ILE A 48 3.89 8.92 0.56
N TYR A 49 3.27 7.82 0.95
CA TYR A 49 3.04 7.51 2.36
C TYR A 49 2.89 6.00 2.56
N SER A 50 3.30 5.51 3.73
CA SER A 50 3.07 4.13 4.13
C SER A 50 2.71 4.05 5.60
N ASP A 51 1.80 3.16 5.94
CA ASP A 51 1.49 2.75 7.31
C ASP A 51 1.61 1.22 7.43
N THR A 52 1.48 0.72 8.65
CA THR A 52 1.61 -0.66 9.13
C THR A 52 1.19 -1.75 8.13
N ASN A 53 0.14 -1.53 7.34
CA ASN A 53 -0.38 -2.49 6.38
C ASN A 53 -0.88 -1.84 5.08
N SER A 54 -0.45 -0.61 4.77
CA SER A 54 -0.91 0.10 3.57
C SER A 54 0.17 0.98 2.98
N VAL A 55 0.13 1.13 1.66
CA VAL A 55 1.05 1.97 0.90
C VAL A 55 0.23 2.86 -0.01
N PHE A 56 0.53 4.16 0.02
CA PHE A 56 -0.01 5.18 -0.87
C PHE A 56 1.10 5.57 -1.85
N PHE A 57 0.80 5.47 -3.14
CA PHE A 57 1.74 5.76 -4.20
C PHE A 57 1.02 6.49 -5.34
N THR A 58 1.78 7.23 -6.14
CA THR A 58 1.34 7.72 -7.44
C THR A 58 1.89 6.83 -8.54
N ILE A 59 1.11 6.71 -9.61
CA ILE A 59 1.56 6.05 -10.83
C ILE A 59 2.61 6.93 -11.54
N PRO A 60 3.43 6.35 -12.44
CA PRO A 60 4.41 7.13 -13.21
C PRO A 60 3.79 8.32 -13.95
N GLU A 61 4.43 9.48 -13.91
CA GLU A 61 3.93 10.73 -14.53
C GLU A 61 3.69 10.60 -16.05
N THR A 62 4.42 9.69 -16.71
CA THR A 62 4.25 9.39 -18.13
C THR A 62 2.80 9.02 -18.49
N HIS A 63 2.07 8.39 -17.56
CA HIS A 63 0.66 8.03 -17.76
C HIS A 63 -0.31 9.22 -17.74
N PHE A 64 0.10 10.38 -17.22
CA PHE A 64 -0.73 11.59 -17.16
C PHE A 64 -0.44 12.57 -18.30
N SER A 65 0.69 12.45 -18.99
CA SER A 65 1.10 13.38 -20.06
C SER A 65 0.02 13.65 -21.11
N GLU A 66 -0.67 12.61 -21.59
CA GLU A 66 -1.78 12.74 -22.53
C GLU A 66 -2.98 13.48 -21.92
N ILE A 67 -3.34 13.15 -20.67
CA ILE A 67 -4.47 13.74 -19.94
C ILE A 67 -4.21 15.23 -19.67
N ASP A 68 -2.99 15.57 -19.27
CA ASP A 68 -2.53 16.94 -19.03
C ASP A 68 -2.67 17.76 -20.32
N SER A 69 -2.24 17.22 -21.46
CA SER A 69 -2.33 17.91 -22.76
C SER A 69 -3.78 18.15 -23.22
N LEU A 70 -4.67 17.17 -23.05
CA LEU A 70 -6.04 17.21 -23.55
C LEU A 70 -6.97 18.05 -22.68
N TYR A 71 -6.76 18.04 -21.37
CA TYR A 71 -7.69 18.60 -20.40
C TYR A 71 -7.10 19.74 -19.56
N SER A 72 -5.98 20.34 -19.98
CA SER A 72 -5.36 21.51 -19.33
C SER A 72 -6.37 22.61 -18.95
N HIS A 73 -7.37 22.86 -19.80
CA HIS A 73 -8.39 23.90 -19.57
C HIS A 73 -9.65 23.41 -18.85
N ASN A 74 -9.87 22.09 -18.75
CA ASN A 74 -11.05 21.52 -18.10
C ASN A 74 -10.64 20.64 -16.90
N LYS A 75 -10.56 21.30 -15.74
CA LYS A 75 -10.15 20.71 -14.48
C LYS A 75 -11.01 19.53 -14.04
N GLN A 76 -12.33 19.55 -14.29
CA GLN A 76 -13.23 18.49 -13.86
C GLN A 76 -13.00 17.20 -14.66
N LEU A 77 -12.88 17.31 -15.99
CA LEU A 77 -12.58 16.17 -16.85
C LEU A 77 -11.19 15.62 -16.55
N HIS A 78 -10.20 16.50 -16.41
CA HIS A 78 -8.82 16.14 -16.06
C HIS A 78 -8.76 15.25 -14.81
N TYR A 79 -9.44 15.65 -13.74
CA TYR A 79 -9.50 14.90 -12.50
C TYR A 79 -10.17 13.54 -12.68
N SER A 80 -11.29 13.51 -13.39
CA SER A 80 -12.03 12.26 -13.61
C SER A 80 -11.22 11.23 -14.38
N GLU A 81 -10.49 11.65 -15.42
CA GLU A 81 -9.65 10.77 -16.23
C GLU A 81 -8.39 10.33 -15.48
N SER A 82 -7.76 11.24 -14.73
CA SER A 82 -6.60 10.92 -13.88
C SER A 82 -6.93 9.86 -12.83
N ILE A 83 -8.09 9.97 -12.18
CA ILE A 83 -8.58 8.97 -11.23
C ILE A 83 -8.84 7.63 -11.92
N LYS A 84 -9.52 7.63 -13.07
CA LYS A 84 -9.79 6.40 -13.84
C LYS A 84 -8.50 5.67 -14.20
N LYS A 85 -7.51 6.40 -14.73
CA LYS A 85 -6.20 5.85 -15.12
C LYS A 85 -5.47 5.25 -13.91
N SER A 86 -5.51 5.94 -12.77
CA SER A 86 -4.92 5.47 -11.52
C SER A 86 -5.55 4.17 -11.02
N ILE A 87 -6.89 4.06 -11.09
CA ILE A 87 -7.61 2.84 -10.71
C ILE A 87 -7.25 1.69 -11.65
N GLU A 88 -7.20 1.93 -12.96
CA GLU A 88 -6.85 0.93 -13.96
C GLU A 88 -5.44 0.38 -13.76
N PHE A 89 -4.46 1.28 -13.63
CA PHE A 89 -3.07 0.89 -13.34
C PHE A 89 -2.98 0.09 -12.04
N THR A 90 -3.70 0.53 -11.00
CA THR A 90 -3.65 -0.18 -9.71
C THR A 90 -4.25 -1.58 -9.81
N LYS A 91 -5.31 -1.78 -10.60
CA LYS A 91 -5.87 -3.10 -10.86
C LYS A 91 -4.87 -4.01 -11.58
N GLN A 92 -4.06 -3.47 -12.49
CA GLN A 92 -3.02 -4.22 -13.21
C GLN A 92 -1.82 -4.56 -12.31
N ILE A 93 -1.38 -3.63 -11.45
CA ILE A 93 -0.20 -3.85 -10.61
C ILE A 93 -0.48 -4.75 -9.39
N THR A 94 -1.72 -4.75 -8.87
CA THR A 94 -2.12 -5.55 -7.70
C THR A 94 -1.77 -7.04 -7.82
N PRO A 95 -2.15 -7.76 -8.89
CA PRO A 95 -1.79 -9.18 -9.03
C PRO A 95 -0.28 -9.39 -9.11
N VAL A 96 0.45 -8.48 -9.77
CA VAL A 96 1.91 -8.53 -9.87
C VAL A 96 2.57 -8.38 -8.50
N VAL A 97 2.08 -7.44 -7.67
CA VAL A 97 2.53 -7.27 -6.29
C VAL A 97 2.22 -8.51 -5.45
N ASN A 98 1.05 -9.12 -5.62
CA ASN A 98 0.69 -10.33 -4.88
C ASN A 98 1.57 -11.52 -5.26
N SER A 99 1.87 -11.71 -6.55
CA SER A 99 2.84 -12.72 -7.00
C SER A 99 4.24 -12.47 -6.42
N PHE A 100 4.68 -11.21 -6.31
CA PHE A 100 5.94 -10.87 -5.65
C PHE A 100 5.93 -11.21 -4.15
N ILE A 101 4.86 -10.87 -3.42
CA ILE A 101 4.73 -11.20 -2.00
C ILE A 101 4.76 -12.72 -1.78
N GLU A 102 4.08 -13.47 -2.64
CA GLU A 102 4.07 -14.93 -2.60
C GLU A 102 5.48 -15.50 -2.80
N GLN A 103 6.24 -14.98 -3.78
CA GLN A 103 7.63 -15.38 -4.02
C GLN A 103 8.56 -15.07 -2.84
N GLU A 104 8.38 -13.91 -2.20
CA GLU A 104 9.23 -13.47 -1.09
C GLU A 104 8.92 -14.18 0.24
N THR A 105 7.64 -14.48 0.49
CA THR A 105 7.19 -15.03 1.78
C THR A 105 6.92 -16.52 1.76
N GLY A 106 6.63 -17.09 0.57
CA GLY A 106 6.12 -18.46 0.41
C GLY A 106 4.68 -18.64 0.88
N LEU A 107 3.94 -17.57 1.17
CA LEU A 107 2.61 -17.62 1.79
C LEU A 107 1.52 -17.10 0.84
N LEU A 108 0.63 -17.99 0.42
CA LEU A 108 -0.50 -17.69 -0.48
C LEU A 108 -1.58 -16.79 0.13
N PHE A 109 -1.69 -16.74 1.47
CA PHE A 109 -2.76 -16.01 2.16
C PHE A 109 -2.44 -14.54 2.41
N ILE A 110 -1.18 -14.11 2.19
CA ILE A 110 -0.79 -12.71 2.35
C ILE A 110 -0.95 -12.00 1.01
N THR A 111 -1.94 -11.12 0.94
CA THR A 111 -2.24 -10.38 -0.28
C THR A 111 -2.46 -8.90 0.02
N MET A 112 -2.11 -8.06 -0.94
CA MET A 112 -2.45 -6.65 -1.00
C MET A 112 -3.68 -6.49 -1.90
N ALA A 113 -4.55 -5.55 -1.51
CA ALA A 113 -5.74 -5.24 -2.26
C ALA A 113 -5.85 -3.73 -2.48
N TYR A 114 -6.33 -3.35 -3.67
CA TYR A 114 -6.73 -1.98 -3.93
C TYR A 114 -7.86 -1.57 -2.95
N LYS A 115 -7.72 -0.39 -2.35
CA LYS A 115 -8.71 0.15 -1.41
C LYS A 115 -9.38 1.43 -1.91
N LYS A 116 -8.60 2.46 -2.25
CA LYS A 116 -9.11 3.78 -2.65
C LYS A 116 -8.04 4.58 -3.39
N VAL A 117 -8.50 5.52 -4.22
CA VAL A 117 -7.71 6.63 -4.78
C VAL A 117 -8.13 7.92 -4.05
N LEU A 118 -7.17 8.78 -3.74
CA LEU A 118 -7.41 10.08 -3.12
C LEU A 118 -7.02 11.18 -4.10
N HIS A 119 -7.96 12.07 -4.44
CA HIS A 119 -7.71 13.18 -5.34
C HIS A 119 -8.72 14.33 -5.10
N PRO A 120 -8.27 15.56 -4.81
CA PRO A 120 -6.92 15.91 -4.34
C PRO A 120 -6.64 15.28 -2.96
N SER A 121 -5.36 15.18 -2.58
CA SER A 121 -4.97 14.73 -1.24
C SER A 121 -3.81 15.55 -0.70
N LEU A 122 -3.78 15.73 0.62
CA LEU A 122 -2.75 16.49 1.31
C LEU A 122 -2.26 15.69 2.51
N PHE A 123 -1.05 15.16 2.42
CA PHE A 123 -0.38 14.46 3.51
C PHE A 123 0.44 15.46 4.32
N LEU A 124 0.08 15.67 5.58
CA LEU A 124 0.73 16.64 6.46
C LEU A 124 1.79 15.97 7.33
N HIS A 125 1.37 14.98 8.11
CA HIS A 125 2.22 14.26 9.06
C HIS A 125 1.80 12.78 9.12
N LYS A 126 2.58 11.98 9.86
CA LYS A 126 2.21 10.60 10.15
C LYS A 126 0.82 10.56 10.78
N LYS A 127 -0.07 9.74 10.19
CA LYS A 127 -1.49 9.59 10.56
C LYS A 127 -2.35 10.86 10.39
N GLN A 128 -1.90 11.82 9.59
CA GLN A 128 -2.64 13.04 9.24
C GLN A 128 -2.60 13.27 7.73
N TYR A 129 -3.66 12.87 7.04
CA TYR A 129 -3.85 12.95 5.59
C TYR A 129 -5.31 13.24 5.23
#